data_AF-A0A7Y8S2I7-F1
#
_entry.id   AF-A0A7Y8S2I7-F1
#
_cell.length_a   1.000
_cell.length_b   1.000
_cell.length_c   1.000
_cell.angle_alpha   90.00
_cell.angle_beta   90.00
_cell.angle_gamma   90.00
#
_symmetry.space_group_name_H-M   'P 1'
#
loop_
_entity.id
_entity.type
_entity.pdbx_description
1 polymer ?
#
loop_
_entity_poly.entity_id
_entity_poly.type
_entity_poly.pdbx_seq_one_letter_code
_entity_poly.pdbx_strand_id
1 'polypeptide(L)'
;MLNDMRYRIKFQKKKEGGRLPVEGDYETVVECWAKAEGLKGREYYAAAAVQKEKTIKFTIRHREDINEHMRILFQNQLYEIESIIPNYSRKNFTMIRAKAVE
;
A
#
# COMPACT_ATOMS: atom_id res chain seq x y z
N MET A 1 -14.74 -1.29 11.77
CA MET A 1 -13.49 -0.52 11.60
C MET A 1 -12.25 -1.36 11.87
N LEU A 2 -12.00 -1.86 13.09
CA LEU A 2 -10.94 -2.87 13.29
C LEU A 2 -11.27 -4.18 12.55
N ASN A 3 -12.55 -4.57 12.60
CA ASN A 3 -13.09 -5.75 11.94
C ASN A 3 -13.10 -5.68 10.39
N ASP A 4 -12.66 -4.55 9.82
CA ASP A 4 -12.55 -4.35 8.37
C ASP A 4 -11.12 -4.54 7.85
N MET A 5 -10.13 -4.66 8.75
CA MET A 5 -8.73 -4.88 8.42
C MET A 5 -8.47 -6.37 8.11
N ARG A 6 -9.09 -6.87 7.04
CA ARG A 6 -9.15 -8.30 6.71
C ARG A 6 -7.98 -8.79 5.86
N TYR A 7 -7.13 -7.88 5.41
CA TYR A 7 -6.06 -8.19 4.46
C TYR A 7 -4.70 -8.07 5.13
N ARG A 8 -3.79 -9.00 4.83
CA ARG A 8 -2.38 -8.87 5.18
C ARG A 8 -1.65 -8.14 4.06
N ILE A 9 -0.87 -7.13 4.43
CA ILE A 9 0.01 -6.41 3.52
C ILE A 9 1.44 -6.42 4.07
N LYS A 10 2.42 -6.36 3.17
CA LYS A 10 3.83 -6.33 3.50
C LYS A 10 4.46 -5.05 2.95
N PHE A 11 5.08 -4.25 3.79
CA PHE A 11 5.92 -3.14 3.35
C PHE A 11 7.31 -3.65 3.05
N GLN A 12 7.82 -3.27 1.89
CA GLN A 12 9.16 -3.59 1.45
C GLN A 12 9.96 -2.31 1.31
N LYS A 13 11.17 -2.32 1.89
CA LYS A 13 12.16 -1.26 1.73
C LYS A 13 13.23 -1.75 0.76
N LYS A 14 13.78 -0.83 -0.03
CA LYS A 14 14.96 -1.11 -0.84
C LYS A 14 16.16 -1.33 0.09
N LYS A 15 16.87 -2.44 -0.07
CA LYS A 15 18.15 -2.70 0.58
C LYS A 15 19.18 -1.71 0.05
N GLU A 16 20.01 -1.17 0.94
CA GLU A 16 21.20 -0.43 0.51
C GLU A 16 22.27 -1.46 0.09
N GLY A 17 22.07 -2.06 -1.09
CA GLY A 17 23.07 -2.84 -1.79
C GLY A 17 24.02 -1.93 -2.57
N GLY A 18 25.30 -2.30 -2.66
CA GLY A 18 26.37 -1.48 -3.25
C GLY A 18 26.14 -1.03 -4.71
N ARG A 19 27.17 -0.45 -5.34
CA ARG A 19 27.17 0.26 -6.64
C ARG A 19 26.44 -0.38 -7.85
N LEU A 20 25.92 -1.60 -7.76
CA LEU A 20 25.20 -2.30 -8.82
C LEU A 20 23.82 -2.79 -8.32
N PRO A 21 22.72 -2.59 -9.06
CA PRO A 21 21.42 -3.16 -8.72
C PRO A 21 21.48 -4.69 -8.88
N VAL A 22 21.19 -5.43 -7.81
CA VAL A 22 21.16 -6.90 -7.82
C VAL A 22 19.70 -7.33 -7.69
N GLU A 23 19.29 -8.29 -8.52
CA GLU A 23 17.95 -8.89 -8.46
C GLU A 23 17.69 -9.43 -7.04
N GLY A 24 16.77 -8.81 -6.30
CA GLY A 24 16.55 -9.08 -4.85
C GLY A 24 16.72 -7.89 -3.90
N ASP A 25 16.88 -6.67 -4.42
CA ASP A 25 17.09 -5.42 -3.68
C ASP A 25 15.96 -4.97 -2.73
N TYR A 26 14.94 -5.76 -2.44
CA TYR A 26 13.85 -5.36 -1.54
C TYR A 26 13.61 -6.39 -0.44
N GLU A 27 13.54 -5.93 0.81
CA GLU A 27 13.21 -6.74 1.97
C GLU A 27 11.90 -6.32 2.61
N THR A 28 11.13 -7.29 3.10
CA THR A 28 9.94 -6.99 3.91
C THR A 28 10.37 -6.53 5.29
N VAL A 29 10.11 -5.25 5.58
CA VAL A 29 10.42 -4.63 6.87
C VAL A 29 9.25 -4.71 7.84
N VAL A 30 8.02 -4.68 7.31
CA VAL A 30 6.79 -4.67 8.12
C VAL A 30 5.74 -5.55 7.48
N GLU A 31 5.06 -6.35 8.30
CA GLU A 31 3.82 -7.02 7.93
C GLU A 31 2.69 -6.61 8.88
N CYS A 32 1.57 -6.15 8.34
CA CYS A 32 0.43 -5.75 9.15
C CYS A 32 -0.91 -6.05 8.48
N TRP A 33 -1.97 -5.97 9.28
CA TRP A 33 -3.33 -6.01 8.77
C TRP A 33 -3.72 -4.66 8.19
N ALA A 34 -4.50 -4.66 7.12
CA ALA A 34 -4.99 -3.48 6.43
C ALA A 34 -6.42 -3.70 5.94
N LYS A 35 -7.16 -2.60 5.81
CA LYS A 35 -8.37 -2.53 5.00
C LYS A 35 -7.99 -2.00 3.62
N ALA A 36 -8.27 -2.74 2.56
CA ALA A 36 -8.08 -2.28 1.19
C ALA A 36 -9.42 -1.76 0.64
N GLU A 37 -9.49 -0.46 0.36
CA GLU A 37 -10.64 0.23 -0.24
C GLU A 37 -10.28 0.56 -1.70
N GLY A 38 -11.03 -0.02 -2.64
CA GLY A 38 -10.71 -0.07 -4.07
C GLY A 38 -11.11 -1.39 -4.74
N LEU A 39 -11.44 -2.43 -3.94
CA LEU A 39 -11.77 -3.78 -4.41
C LEU A 39 -13.25 -4.18 -4.32
N LYS A 40 -14.12 -3.39 -3.67
CA LYS A 40 -15.54 -3.75 -3.55
C LYS A 40 -16.38 -3.22 -4.72
N GLY A 41 -16.37 -4.01 -5.79
CA GLY A 41 -17.58 -4.48 -6.48
C GLY A 41 -18.49 -3.46 -7.16
N ARG A 42 -18.59 -3.60 -8.49
CA ARG A 42 -19.52 -3.00 -9.48
C ARG A 42 -19.09 -1.76 -10.27
N GLU A 43 -18.08 -1.00 -9.88
CA GLU A 43 -17.66 0.19 -10.66
C GLU A 43 -16.51 -0.06 -11.65
N TYR A 44 -16.03 -1.30 -11.76
CA TYR A 44 -15.00 -1.68 -12.75
C TYR A 44 -15.54 -1.77 -14.19
N TYR A 45 -16.87 -1.67 -14.40
CA TYR A 45 -17.48 -2.07 -15.69
C TYR A 45 -17.99 -0.95 -16.59
N ALA A 46 -17.97 0.35 -16.24
CA ALA A 46 -18.70 1.30 -17.08
C ALA A 46 -18.21 2.75 -17.24
N ALA A 47 -17.23 3.30 -16.52
CA ALA A 47 -16.98 4.74 -16.68
C ALA A 47 -15.54 5.21 -16.39
N ALA A 48 -14.90 5.68 -17.48
CA ALA A 48 -13.85 6.71 -17.53
C ALA A 48 -12.37 6.30 -17.37
N ALA A 49 -11.93 5.37 -18.22
CA ALA A 49 -10.89 5.58 -19.23
C ALA A 49 -9.58 6.34 -18.83
N VAL A 50 -8.49 5.56 -18.70
CA VAL A 50 -7.09 5.85 -19.12
C VAL A 50 -6.07 6.39 -18.10
N GLN A 51 -6.43 6.90 -16.90
CA GLN A 51 -5.38 7.28 -15.89
C GLN A 51 -5.62 6.85 -14.44
N LYS A 52 -6.80 6.33 -14.10
CA LYS A 52 -7.18 5.90 -12.72
C LYS A 52 -6.94 4.41 -12.45
N GLU A 53 -6.31 3.70 -13.38
CA GLU A 53 -6.17 2.25 -13.32
C GLU A 53 -5.19 1.86 -12.19
N LYS A 54 -5.75 1.23 -11.15
CA LYS A 54 -5.07 0.47 -10.08
C LYS A 54 -4.54 1.24 -8.85
N THR A 55 -5.03 2.45 -8.53
CA THR A 55 -4.78 3.05 -7.19
C THR A 55 -5.70 2.42 -6.13
N ILE A 56 -5.12 1.89 -5.05
CA ILE A 56 -5.82 1.33 -3.89
C ILE A 56 -5.53 2.18 -2.66
N LYS A 57 -6.57 2.37 -1.84
CA LYS A 57 -6.44 2.97 -0.52
C LYS A 57 -6.29 1.87 0.53
N PHE A 58 -5.15 1.84 1.20
CA PHE A 58 -4.93 0.98 2.36
C PHE A 58 -5.15 1.77 3.65
N THR A 59 -5.98 1.26 4.56
CA THR A 59 -6.10 1.81 5.92
C THR A 59 -5.48 0.84 6.90
N ILE A 60 -4.47 1.28 7.62
CA ILE A 60 -3.75 0.50 8.63
C ILE A 60 -3.84 1.18 10.00
N ARG A 61 -3.42 0.49 11.05
CA ARG A 61 -3.14 1.14 12.33
C ARG A 61 -1.99 2.13 12.18
N HIS A 62 -2.05 3.21 12.92
CA HIS A 62 -1.00 4.22 12.92
C HIS A 62 0.36 3.62 13.27
N ARG A 63 1.37 4.03 12.53
CA ARG A 63 2.76 3.57 12.64
C ARG A 63 3.69 4.64 12.08
N GLU A 64 4.84 4.78 12.73
CA GLU A 64 5.89 5.75 12.38
C GLU A 64 7.05 5.09 11.61
N ASP A 65 7.06 3.76 11.52
CA ASP A 65 8.08 2.94 10.87
C ASP A 65 7.83 2.72 9.36
N ILE A 66 6.84 3.41 8.78
CA ILE A 66 6.52 3.37 7.35
C ILE A 66 6.78 4.73 6.70
N ASN A 67 7.25 4.72 5.45
CA ASN A 67 7.49 5.94 4.68
C ASN A 67 7.11 5.76 3.20
N GLU A 68 7.07 6.86 2.45
CA GLU A 68 6.66 6.91 1.04
C GLU A 68 7.68 6.25 0.09
N HIS A 69 8.92 6.04 0.52
CA HIS A 69 9.94 5.33 -0.25
C HIS A 69 9.82 3.80 -0.17
N MET A 70 8.86 3.29 0.62
CA MET A 70 8.53 1.87 0.67
C MET A 70 7.52 1.51 -0.41
N ARG A 71 7.48 0.22 -0.76
CA ARG A 71 6.43 -0.36 -1.59
C ARG A 71 5.59 -1.36 -0.79
N ILE A 72 4.35 -1.54 -1.18
CA ILE A 72 3.42 -2.48 -0.55
C ILE A 72 3.28 -3.71 -1.46
N LEU A 73 3.54 -4.89 -0.90
CA LEU A 73 3.20 -6.17 -1.52
C LEU A 73 1.85 -6.62 -0.94
N PHE A 74 0.87 -6.78 -1.82
CA PHE A 74 -0.49 -7.20 -1.48
C PHE A 74 -1.02 -8.15 -2.55
N GLN A 75 -1.49 -9.34 -2.14
CA GLN A 75 -2.01 -10.38 -3.06
C GLN A 75 -1.09 -10.69 -4.26
N ASN A 76 0.22 -10.75 -4.00
CA ASN A 76 1.24 -10.99 -5.03
C ASN A 76 1.37 -9.87 -6.09
N GLN A 77 0.73 -8.71 -5.87
CA GLN A 77 0.87 -7.50 -6.67
C GLN A 77 1.65 -6.44 -5.88
N LEU A 78 2.52 -5.72 -6.57
CA LEU A 78 3.30 -4.62 -6.01
C LEU A 78 2.56 -3.29 -6.20
N TYR A 79 2.60 -2.46 -5.16
CA TYR A 79 2.05 -1.12 -5.15
C TYR A 79 3.09 -0.11 -4.63
N GLU A 80 3.27 0.99 -5.35
CA GLU A 80 4.06 2.13 -4.91
C GLU A 80 3.23 3.07 -4.07
N ILE A 81 3.80 3.55 -2.96
CA ILE A 81 3.10 4.48 -2.07
C ILE A 81 3.14 5.88 -2.69
N GLU A 82 1.97 6.43 -2.99
CA GLU A 82 1.84 7.80 -3.51
C GLU A 82 1.73 8.83 -2.38
N SER A 83 1.06 8.46 -1.28
CA SER A 83 0.93 9.34 -0.12
C SER A 83 0.54 8.58 1.15
N ILE A 84 1.06 9.06 2.28
CA ILE A 84 0.71 8.60 3.63
C ILE A 84 0.00 9.73 4.37
N ILE A 85 -1.27 9.52 4.71
CA ILE A 85 -2.12 10.51 5.35
C ILE A 85 -2.51 10.01 6.74
N PRO A 86 -2.05 10.66 7.82
CA PRO A 86 -2.52 10.34 9.17
C PRO A 86 -4.00 10.71 9.30
N ASN A 87 -4.80 9.85 9.91
CA ASN A 87 -6.22 10.15 10.12
C ASN A 87 -6.40 11.08 11.34
N TYR A 88 -6.52 12.38 11.10
CA TYR A 88 -6.68 13.39 12.15
C TYR A 88 -7.91 13.17 13.03
N SER A 89 -9.00 12.63 12.49
CA SER A 89 -10.23 12.32 13.24
C SER A 89 -10.11 11.07 14.11
N ARG A 90 -9.21 10.14 13.74
CA ARG A 90 -8.96 8.89 14.46
C ARG A 90 -7.46 8.65 14.53
N LYS A 91 -6.81 9.24 15.54
CA LYS A 91 -5.36 9.22 15.80
C LYS A 91 -4.68 7.84 15.73
N ASN A 92 -5.46 6.76 15.69
CA ASN A 92 -4.98 5.38 15.71
C ASN A 92 -4.88 4.74 14.32
N PHE A 93 -5.22 5.44 13.23
CA PHE A 93 -5.17 4.91 11.88
C PHE A 93 -4.41 5.82 10.90
N THR A 94 -3.75 5.19 9.95
CA THR A 94 -3.09 5.84 8.82
C THR A 94 -3.72 5.35 7.53
N MET A 95 -4.00 6.28 6.63
CA MET A 95 -4.48 6.02 5.29
C MET A 95 -3.30 6.14 4.32
N ILE A 96 -3.15 5.17 3.44
CA ILE A 96 -2.08 5.10 2.45
C ILE A 96 -2.74 4.98 1.09
N ARG A 97 -2.41 5.89 0.18
CA ARG A 97 -2.75 5.75 -1.24
C ARG A 97 -1.57 5.12 -1.94
N ALA A 98 -1.82 4.04 -2.67
CA ALA A 98 -0.78 3.35 -3.38
C ALA A 98 -1.26 2.92 -4.77
N LYS A 99 -0.39 3.04 -5.76
CA LYS A 99 -0.68 2.71 -7.16
C LYS A 99 0.00 1.40 -7.53
N ALA A 100 -0.71 0.50 -8.22
CA ALA A 100 -0.09 -0.75 -8.67
C ALA A 100 1.03 -0.46 -9.67
N VAL A 101 2.15 -1.16 -9.52
CA VAL A 101 3.24 -1.19 -10.50
C VAL A 101 2.90 -2.26 -11.53
N GLU A 102 3.01 -1.93 -12.81
CA GLU A 102 2.89 -2.87 -13.94
C GLU A 102 4.25 -3.48 -14.32
#